data_AF-A0A662IX80-F1
#
_entry.id   AF-A0A662IX80-F1
#
_cell.length_a   1.000
_cell.length_b   1.000
_cell.length_c   1.000
_cell.angle_alpha   90.00
_cell.angle_beta   90.00
_cell.angle_gamma   90.00
#
_symmetry.space_group_name_H-M   'P 1'
#
loop_
_entity.id
_entity.type
_entity.pdbx_description
1 polymer ?
#
loop_
_entity_poly.entity_id
_entity_poly.type
_entity_poly.pdbx_seq_one_letter_code
_entity_poly.pdbx_strand_id
1 'polypeptide(L)'
;MVTAGIDLGARTVKAVIMDGSKVLAKAITITGFEQKQSAEEALNAALKQAGISRKDLAGLVATGVGRKVCLEPPISADREVTEVTAAAMGAVSVHPAARTVIDVGAEEGRALRCDEKGAVKDFVINERCAAGAGTFVEAMARALEVRLEDMGPLALKSTRTIPMNAQCTVFAESEVVTLIHERTPKEDIAKAITDSMAARIASMVRRVGIEKDVVLIGGVAKNVAFVEALKKELATDIVVPPEPEYVGALGAALLAAKKE
;
A
#
# COMPACT_ATOMS: atom_id res chain seq x y z
N MET A 1 -1.66 -0.89 27.15
CA MET A 1 -0.25 -0.45 26.98
C MET A 1 -0.21 0.28 25.65
N VAL A 2 0.25 1.53 25.65
CA VAL A 2 0.21 2.36 24.45
C VAL A 2 1.43 2.08 23.59
N THR A 3 1.23 1.73 22.32
CA THR A 3 2.30 1.44 21.36
C THR A 3 2.11 2.22 20.08
N ALA A 4 3.19 2.34 19.31
CA ALA A 4 3.19 3.03 18.04
C ALA A 4 3.86 2.20 16.94
N GLY A 5 3.38 2.40 15.72
CA GLY A 5 3.98 1.86 14.51
C GLY A 5 4.14 2.97 13.48
N ILE A 6 5.32 3.03 12.86
CA ILE A 6 5.61 3.95 11.75
C ILE A 6 5.95 3.16 10.49
N ASP A 7 5.27 3.47 9.38
CA ASP A 7 5.55 2.92 8.06
C ASP A 7 6.05 4.06 7.16
N LEU A 8 7.38 4.15 7.06
CA LEU A 8 8.09 5.11 6.22
C LEU A 8 8.22 4.54 4.79
N GLY A 9 7.18 4.76 3.99
CA GLY A 9 7.12 4.37 2.59
C GLY A 9 7.74 5.40 1.64
N ALA A 10 7.86 5.05 0.36
CA ALA A 10 8.47 5.91 -0.64
C ALA A 10 7.70 7.22 -0.91
N ARG A 11 6.36 7.17 -0.88
CA ARG A 11 5.49 8.33 -1.16
C ARG A 11 4.86 8.94 0.08
N THR A 12 4.60 8.12 1.10
CA THR A 12 3.88 8.52 2.30
C THR A 12 4.46 7.86 3.53
N VAL A 13 4.46 8.59 4.64
CA VAL A 13 4.70 8.06 5.98
C VAL A 13 3.37 7.89 6.69
N LYS A 14 3.15 6.73 7.31
CA LYS A 14 1.96 6.46 8.14
C LYS A 14 2.39 6.19 9.56
N ALA A 15 1.71 6.80 10.53
CA ALA A 15 1.89 6.51 11.95
C ALA A 15 0.56 6.05 12.54
N VAL A 16 0.59 5.01 13.39
CA VAL A 16 -0.58 4.48 14.11
C VAL A 16 -0.22 4.39 15.58
N ILE A 17 -1.09 4.92 16.44
CA ILE A 17 -1.01 4.82 17.91
C ILE A 17 -2.11 3.87 18.37
N MET A 18 -1.76 2.90 19.21
CA MET A 18 -2.69 1.91 19.76
C MET A 18 -2.64 1.88 21.28
N ASP A 19 -3.74 1.48 21.91
CA ASP A 19 -3.77 0.98 23.29
C ASP A 19 -4.43 -0.40 23.32
N GLY A 20 -3.60 -1.43 23.54
CA GLY A 20 -4.04 -2.82 23.38
C GLY A 20 -4.44 -3.10 21.93
N SER A 21 -5.69 -3.48 21.69
CA SER A 21 -6.24 -3.72 20.34
C SER A 21 -6.91 -2.49 19.70
N LYS A 22 -7.03 -1.37 20.45
CA LYS A 22 -7.75 -0.19 20.00
C LYS A 22 -6.79 0.81 19.34
N VAL A 23 -7.10 1.24 18.13
CA VAL A 23 -6.43 2.38 17.48
C VAL A 23 -6.92 3.67 18.14
N LEU A 24 -5.98 4.45 18.70
CA LEU A 24 -6.26 5.76 19.31
C LEU A 24 -6.15 6.90 18.30
N ALA A 25 -5.14 6.83 17.44
CA ALA A 25 -4.85 7.86 16.46
C ALA A 25 -4.08 7.29 15.26
N LYS A 26 -4.15 8.02 14.16
CA LYS A 26 -3.43 7.73 12.92
C LYS A 26 -3.11 9.01 12.19
N ALA A 27 -1.94 9.08 11.57
CA ALA A 27 -1.54 10.20 10.74
C ALA A 27 -0.85 9.72 9.49
N ILE A 28 -1.07 10.45 8.39
CA ILE A 28 -0.38 10.24 7.12
C ILE A 28 0.24 11.55 6.67
N THR A 29 1.50 11.49 6.25
CA THR A 29 2.22 12.62 5.66
C THR A 29 2.86 12.18 4.35
N ILE A 30 3.25 13.14 3.52
CA ILE A 30 4.04 12.87 2.33
C ILE A 30 5.50 12.64 2.72
N THR A 31 6.12 11.62 2.16
CA THR A 31 7.57 11.43 2.26
C THR A 31 8.26 12.48 1.40
N GLY A 32 8.91 13.43 2.06
CA GLY A 32 9.74 14.45 1.42
C GLY A 32 11.18 14.00 1.22
N PHE A 33 12.01 14.93 0.75
CA PHE A 33 13.45 14.72 0.61
C PHE A 33 14.10 14.39 1.97
N GLU A 34 13.74 15.15 3.00
CA GLU A 34 14.15 14.93 4.38
C GLU A 34 13.27 13.86 5.05
N GLN A 35 13.56 12.58 4.77
CA GLN A 35 12.76 11.44 5.24
C GLN A 35 12.59 11.40 6.77
N LYS A 36 13.62 11.79 7.53
CA LYS A 36 13.56 11.90 9.00
C LYS A 36 12.48 12.89 9.44
N GLN A 37 12.44 14.05 8.80
CA GLN A 37 11.47 15.09 9.13
C GLN A 37 10.05 14.60 8.83
N SER A 38 9.81 13.99 7.66
CA SER A 38 8.50 13.44 7.31
C SER A 38 8.04 12.35 8.28
N ALA A 39 8.97 11.52 8.77
CA ALA A 39 8.70 10.50 9.76
C ALA A 39 8.32 11.09 11.13
N GLU A 40 9.07 12.10 11.58
CA GLU A 40 8.78 12.82 12.81
C GLU A 40 7.44 13.56 12.75
N GLU A 41 7.13 14.21 11.63
CA GLU A 41 5.86 14.90 11.40
C GLU A 41 4.67 13.94 11.50
N ALA A 42 4.75 12.76 10.89
CA ALA A 42 3.69 11.76 10.98
C ALA A 42 3.51 11.26 12.43
N LEU A 43 4.59 10.95 13.12
CA LEU A 43 4.53 10.49 14.51
C LEU A 43 3.94 11.57 15.43
N ASN A 44 4.41 12.82 15.31
CA ASN A 44 3.93 13.93 16.12
C ASN A 44 2.46 14.26 15.85
N ALA A 45 2.01 14.18 14.60
CA ALA A 45 0.60 14.35 14.26
C ALA A 45 -0.29 13.28 14.91
N ALA A 46 0.16 12.02 14.89
CA ALA A 46 -0.58 10.92 15.51
C ALA A 46 -0.59 11.03 17.05
N LEU A 47 0.54 11.38 17.68
CA LEU A 47 0.64 11.64 19.12
C LEU A 47 -0.28 12.79 19.55
N LYS A 48 -0.27 13.90 18.80
CA LYS A 48 -1.15 15.06 19.03
C LYS A 48 -2.63 14.67 18.94
N GLN A 49 -3.00 13.89 17.93
CA GLN A 49 -4.38 13.40 17.78
C GLN A 49 -4.79 12.48 18.94
N ALA A 50 -3.88 11.64 19.44
CA ALA A 50 -4.12 10.77 20.60
C ALA A 50 -4.13 11.54 21.93
N GLY A 51 -3.66 12.80 21.96
CA GLY A 51 -3.56 13.59 23.19
C GLY A 51 -2.47 13.09 24.15
N ILE A 52 -1.43 12.42 23.63
CA ILE A 52 -0.33 11.85 24.42
C ILE A 52 1.02 12.38 23.95
N SER A 53 2.05 12.16 24.77
CA SER A 53 3.44 12.46 24.44
C SER A 53 4.20 11.20 24.06
N ARG A 54 5.40 11.39 23.49
CA ARG A 54 6.28 10.26 23.15
C ARG A 54 6.75 9.45 24.37
N LYS A 55 6.75 10.04 25.57
CA LYS A 55 7.11 9.36 26.82
C LYS A 55 6.05 8.35 27.28
N ASP A 56 4.83 8.47 26.77
CA ASP A 56 3.71 7.59 27.09
C ASP A 56 3.71 6.32 26.23
N LEU A 57 4.53 6.27 25.18
CA LEU A 57 4.72 5.07 24.36
C LEU A 57 5.56 4.05 25.10
N ALA A 58 5.02 2.84 25.24
CA ALA A 58 5.75 1.69 25.77
C ALA A 58 6.55 0.93 24.70
N GLY A 59 6.32 1.25 23.42
CA GLY A 59 7.07 0.71 22.30
C GLY A 59 6.73 1.43 20.98
N LEU A 60 7.73 1.61 20.14
CA LEU A 60 7.66 2.18 18.79
C LEU A 60 8.43 1.28 17.82
N VAL A 61 7.74 0.72 16.83
CA VAL A 61 8.36 -0.11 15.79
C VAL A 61 8.26 0.58 14.43
N ALA A 62 9.33 0.53 13.67
CA ALA A 62 9.39 1.07 12.31
C ALA A 62 9.29 -0.03 11.24
N THR A 63 8.63 0.29 10.14
CA THR A 63 8.58 -0.49 8.91
C THR A 63 8.60 0.44 7.70
N GLY A 64 8.48 -0.11 6.50
CA GLY A 64 8.64 0.62 5.24
C GLY A 64 10.07 0.61 4.72
N VAL A 65 10.25 1.13 3.51
CA VAL A 65 11.54 1.16 2.80
C VAL A 65 12.56 2.04 3.52
N GLY A 66 12.08 3.08 4.22
CA GLY A 66 12.91 3.99 4.99
C GLY A 66 13.09 3.60 6.46
N ARG A 67 12.57 2.46 6.93
CA ARG A 67 12.53 2.08 8.36
C ARG A 67 13.82 2.29 9.15
N LYS A 68 14.99 2.08 8.54
CA LYS A 68 16.31 2.27 9.17
C LYS A 68 16.52 3.69 9.65
N VAL A 69 16.00 4.66 8.89
CA VAL A 69 16.06 6.09 9.20
C VAL A 69 15.30 6.40 10.51
N CYS A 70 14.25 5.63 10.82
CA CYS A 70 13.45 5.81 12.03
C CYS A 70 14.16 5.34 13.31
N LEU A 71 15.25 4.56 13.21
CA LEU A 71 16.04 4.15 14.38
C LEU A 71 16.89 5.30 14.94
N GLU A 72 17.18 6.30 14.12
CA GLU A 72 18.00 7.45 14.51
C GLU A 72 17.15 8.55 15.16
N PRO A 73 17.75 9.44 15.97
CA PRO A 73 17.09 10.66 16.41
C PRO A 73 16.61 11.49 15.21
N PRO A 74 15.47 12.18 15.32
CA PRO A 74 14.66 12.32 16.54
C PRO A 74 13.65 11.18 16.76
N ILE A 75 13.40 10.28 15.80
CA ILE A 75 12.32 9.27 15.89
C ILE A 75 12.65 8.12 16.86
N SER A 76 13.92 7.71 16.95
CA SER A 76 14.46 6.66 17.82
C SER A 76 13.47 5.51 18.09
N ALA A 77 13.01 4.86 17.02
CA ALA A 77 12.19 3.65 17.13
C ALA A 77 13.00 2.54 17.83
N ASP A 78 12.34 1.73 18.63
CA ASP A 78 13.01 0.69 19.43
C ASP A 78 13.60 -0.41 18.55
N ARG A 79 12.93 -0.69 17.43
CA ARG A 79 13.39 -1.64 16.41
C ARG A 79 12.69 -1.44 15.06
N GLU A 80 13.22 -2.10 14.05
CA GLU A 80 12.63 -2.19 12.73
C GLU A 80 12.11 -3.59 12.41
N VAL A 81 11.09 -3.67 11.55
CA VAL A 81 10.56 -4.92 10.98
C VAL A 81 10.34 -4.75 9.48
N THR A 82 10.45 -5.85 8.73
CA THR A 82 10.20 -5.81 7.28
C THR A 82 8.75 -5.49 6.97
N GLU A 83 8.51 -4.90 5.79
CA GLU A 83 7.17 -4.55 5.34
C GLU A 83 6.27 -5.77 5.19
N VAL A 84 6.85 -6.91 4.77
CA VAL A 84 6.13 -8.17 4.63
C VAL A 84 5.64 -8.67 5.99
N THR A 85 6.48 -8.59 7.03
CA THR A 85 6.08 -8.97 8.39
C THR A 85 5.02 -8.02 8.94
N ALA A 86 5.19 -6.71 8.76
CA ALA A 86 4.20 -5.73 9.21
C ALA A 86 2.87 -5.88 8.47
N ALA A 87 2.89 -6.07 7.15
CA ALA A 87 1.70 -6.29 6.33
C ALA A 87 0.95 -7.56 6.76
N ALA A 88 1.64 -8.68 6.96
CA ALA A 88 1.03 -9.92 7.42
C ALA A 88 0.37 -9.75 8.80
N MET A 89 1.08 -9.14 9.75
CA MET A 89 0.57 -8.87 11.10
C MET A 89 -0.65 -7.94 11.10
N GLY A 90 -0.59 -6.85 10.33
CA GLY A 90 -1.69 -5.91 10.19
C GLY A 90 -2.90 -6.55 9.51
N ALA A 91 -2.69 -7.29 8.42
CA ALA A 91 -3.75 -7.93 7.66
C ALA A 91 -4.50 -8.98 8.49
N VAL A 92 -3.79 -9.86 9.21
CA VAL A 92 -4.41 -10.84 10.11
C VAL A 92 -5.16 -10.17 11.26
N SER A 93 -4.68 -9.02 11.74
CA SER A 93 -5.38 -8.28 12.79
C SER A 93 -6.71 -7.66 12.33
N VAL A 94 -6.80 -7.20 11.08
CA VAL A 94 -8.04 -6.61 10.54
C VAL A 94 -8.95 -7.66 9.91
N HIS A 95 -8.38 -8.79 9.47
CA HIS A 95 -9.08 -9.92 8.87
C HIS A 95 -8.40 -11.24 9.30
N PRO A 96 -8.84 -11.90 10.39
CA PRO A 96 -8.18 -13.10 10.93
C PRO A 96 -8.07 -14.29 9.96
N ALA A 97 -8.93 -14.35 8.95
CA ALA A 97 -8.91 -15.37 7.91
C ALA A 97 -7.92 -15.06 6.76
N ALA A 98 -7.19 -13.94 6.81
CA ALA A 98 -6.19 -13.59 5.81
C ALA A 98 -5.12 -14.68 5.69
N ARG A 99 -4.91 -15.18 4.47
CA ARG A 99 -3.85 -16.14 4.14
C ARG A 99 -2.97 -15.67 3.00
N THR A 100 -3.51 -14.83 2.12
CA THR A 100 -2.73 -14.11 1.11
C THR A 100 -2.90 -12.62 1.33
N VAL A 101 -1.80 -11.87 1.39
CA VAL A 101 -1.83 -10.40 1.46
C VAL A 101 -1.16 -9.84 0.23
N ILE A 102 -1.85 -8.94 -0.45
CA ILE A 102 -1.34 -8.17 -1.58
C ILE A 102 -1.15 -6.73 -1.08
N ASP A 103 0.07 -6.21 -1.14
CA ASP A 103 0.41 -4.85 -0.75
C ASP A 103 0.86 -4.07 -1.99
N VAL A 104 0.06 -3.11 -2.42
CA VAL A 104 0.38 -2.28 -3.58
C VAL A 104 0.54 -0.82 -3.13
N GLY A 105 1.81 -0.44 -3.00
CA GLY A 105 2.25 0.88 -2.62
C GLY A 105 2.54 1.77 -3.82
N ALA A 106 3.32 2.83 -3.61
CA ALA A 106 3.64 3.81 -4.65
C ALA A 106 4.67 3.30 -5.66
N GLU A 107 5.76 2.68 -5.20
CA GLU A 107 6.82 2.13 -6.07
C GLU A 107 6.79 0.59 -6.09
N GLU A 108 6.19 0.05 -5.03
CA GLU A 108 5.98 -1.34 -4.63
C GLU A 108 4.76 -2.09 -5.13
N GLY A 109 4.91 -3.29 -5.70
CA GLY A 109 3.90 -4.34 -5.54
C GLY A 109 4.50 -5.53 -4.81
N ARG A 110 3.81 -6.04 -3.78
CA ARG A 110 4.20 -7.24 -3.03
C ARG A 110 3.02 -8.18 -2.85
N ALA A 111 3.31 -9.47 -2.78
CA ALA A 111 2.35 -10.46 -2.35
C ALA A 111 3.03 -11.44 -1.38
N LEU A 112 2.30 -11.89 -0.36
CA LEU A 112 2.81 -12.82 0.62
C LEU A 112 1.73 -13.82 1.03
N ARG A 113 2.16 -14.99 1.49
CA ARG A 113 1.34 -15.93 2.24
C ARG A 113 1.73 -15.93 3.71
N CYS A 114 0.74 -16.01 4.60
CA CYS A 114 0.94 -16.05 6.03
C CYS A 114 0.09 -17.14 6.72
N ASP A 115 0.44 -17.47 7.96
CA ASP A 115 -0.40 -18.29 8.85
C ASP A 115 -1.39 -17.45 9.66
N GLU A 116 -2.22 -18.13 10.48
CA GLU A 116 -3.20 -17.51 11.37
C GLU A 116 -2.60 -16.58 12.45
N LYS A 117 -1.29 -16.61 12.66
CA LYS A 117 -0.57 -15.74 13.60
C LYS A 117 0.13 -14.57 12.90
N GLY A 118 0.03 -14.48 11.57
CA GLY A 118 0.71 -13.48 10.76
C GLY A 118 2.18 -13.82 10.47
N ALA A 119 2.62 -15.06 10.71
CA ALA A 119 3.96 -15.48 10.31
C ALA A 119 4.03 -15.68 8.80
N VAL A 120 5.01 -15.04 8.16
CA VAL A 120 5.20 -15.09 6.71
C VAL A 120 5.75 -16.46 6.31
N LYS A 121 5.05 -17.15 5.40
CA LYS A 121 5.47 -18.45 4.85
C LYS A 121 6.29 -18.27 3.57
N ASP A 122 5.86 -17.34 2.73
CA ASP A 122 6.41 -17.13 1.39
C ASP A 122 6.03 -15.72 0.93
N PHE A 123 6.86 -15.10 0.09
CA PHE A 123 6.58 -13.77 -0.44
C PHE A 123 7.26 -13.53 -1.78
N VAL A 124 6.70 -12.59 -2.54
CA VAL A 124 7.22 -12.11 -3.81
C VAL A 124 7.08 -10.60 -3.87
N ILE A 125 8.08 -9.96 -4.46
CA ILE A 125 8.11 -8.50 -4.67
C ILE A 125 8.34 -8.27 -6.16
N ASN A 126 7.57 -7.34 -6.74
CA ASN A 126 7.84 -6.80 -8.07
C ASN A 126 8.83 -5.64 -7.92
N GLU A 127 10.09 -5.97 -7.64
CA GLU A 127 11.14 -4.96 -7.47
C GLU A 127 11.45 -4.26 -8.81
N ARG A 128 11.73 -2.95 -8.73
CA ARG A 128 12.32 -2.12 -9.82
C ARG A 128 11.45 -1.87 -11.05
N CYS A 129 10.14 -2.11 -10.99
CA CYS A 129 9.23 -1.77 -12.08
C CYS A 129 7.99 -1.01 -11.61
N ALA A 130 7.98 0.30 -11.85
CA ALA A 130 6.89 1.20 -11.49
C ALA A 130 5.55 0.83 -12.14
N ALA A 131 5.56 0.13 -13.28
CA ALA A 131 4.34 -0.24 -14.04
C ALA A 131 3.37 -1.15 -13.27
N GLY A 132 3.78 -1.69 -12.11
CA GLY A 132 2.93 -2.44 -11.19
C GLY A 132 2.72 -1.76 -9.83
N ALA A 133 2.84 -0.43 -9.75
CA ALA A 133 2.72 0.31 -8.50
C ALA A 133 1.95 1.63 -8.69
N GLY A 134 1.62 2.33 -7.60
CA GLY A 134 0.81 3.54 -7.62
C GLY A 134 1.38 4.69 -8.47
N THR A 135 2.71 4.82 -8.53
CA THR A 135 3.41 5.83 -9.36
C THR A 135 3.13 5.69 -10.85
N PHE A 136 2.82 4.47 -11.33
CA PHE A 136 2.34 4.28 -12.69
C PHE A 136 0.99 4.93 -12.91
N VAL A 137 0.02 4.69 -12.02
CA VAL A 137 -1.31 5.32 -12.11
C VAL A 137 -1.19 6.84 -11.97
N GLU A 138 -0.29 7.34 -11.11
CA GLU A 138 0.00 8.78 -10.99
C GLU A 138 0.54 9.37 -12.29
N ALA A 139 1.48 8.69 -12.96
CA ALA A 139 2.02 9.15 -14.24
C ALA A 139 0.94 9.18 -15.32
N MET A 140 0.13 8.13 -15.42
CA MET A 140 -0.93 8.06 -16.41
C MET A 140 -2.05 9.09 -16.13
N ALA A 141 -2.38 9.33 -14.86
CA ALA A 141 -3.35 10.36 -14.48
C ALA A 141 -2.89 11.76 -14.92
N ARG A 142 -1.60 12.07 -14.76
CA ARG A 142 -1.01 13.31 -15.29
C ARG A 142 -1.11 13.38 -16.81
N ALA A 143 -0.73 12.31 -17.52
CA ALA A 143 -0.78 12.27 -18.98
C ALA A 143 -2.23 12.42 -19.52
N LEU A 144 -3.22 11.91 -18.80
CA LEU A 144 -4.65 12.00 -19.14
C LEU A 144 -5.30 13.31 -18.66
N GLU A 145 -4.57 14.15 -17.93
CA GLU A 145 -5.04 15.37 -17.28
C GLU A 145 -6.27 15.12 -16.39
N VAL A 146 -6.17 14.11 -15.52
CA VAL A 146 -7.18 13.79 -14.52
C VAL A 146 -6.55 13.69 -13.14
N ARG A 147 -7.33 13.92 -12.09
CA ARG A 147 -6.84 13.72 -10.73
C ARG A 147 -6.68 12.24 -10.45
N LEU A 148 -5.69 11.88 -9.63
CA LEU A 148 -5.41 10.47 -9.30
C LEU A 148 -6.64 9.78 -8.70
N GLU A 149 -7.36 10.47 -7.83
CA GLU A 149 -8.57 9.98 -7.18
C GLU A 149 -9.73 9.72 -8.15
N ASP A 150 -9.73 10.37 -9.32
CA ASP A 150 -10.77 10.21 -10.33
C ASP A 150 -10.49 9.05 -11.29
N MET A 151 -9.26 8.50 -11.31
CA MET A 151 -8.86 7.41 -12.22
C MET A 151 -9.74 6.17 -12.08
N GLY A 152 -10.00 5.74 -10.85
CA GLY A 152 -10.84 4.56 -10.58
C GLY A 152 -12.29 4.76 -11.03
N PRO A 153 -13.00 5.78 -10.51
CA PRO A 153 -14.36 6.09 -10.95
C PRO A 153 -14.49 6.31 -12.45
N LEU A 154 -13.47 6.90 -13.10
CA LEU A 154 -13.45 7.12 -14.54
C LEU A 154 -13.32 5.78 -15.31
N ALA A 155 -12.40 4.90 -14.90
CA ALA A 155 -12.22 3.59 -15.50
C ALA A 155 -13.48 2.72 -15.43
N LEU A 156 -14.27 2.82 -14.34
CA LEU A 156 -15.53 2.07 -14.19
C LEU A 156 -16.64 2.50 -15.16
N LYS A 157 -16.51 3.64 -15.85
CA LYS A 157 -17.49 4.07 -16.86
C LYS A 157 -17.33 3.35 -18.19
N SER A 158 -16.17 2.75 -18.44
CA SER A 158 -15.90 2.05 -19.69
C SER A 158 -16.30 0.58 -19.64
N THR A 159 -16.89 0.10 -20.73
CA THR A 159 -17.12 -1.34 -20.98
C THR A 159 -16.15 -1.91 -22.01
N ARG A 160 -15.23 -1.10 -22.55
CA ARG A 160 -14.33 -1.48 -23.63
C ARG A 160 -13.01 -1.98 -23.07
N THR A 161 -12.49 -3.06 -23.65
CA THR A 161 -11.14 -3.54 -23.35
C THR A 161 -10.20 -3.04 -24.44
N ILE A 162 -9.20 -2.25 -24.04
CA ILE A 162 -8.10 -1.83 -24.90
C ILE A 162 -6.84 -2.51 -24.36
N PRO A 163 -6.14 -3.34 -25.17
CA PRO A 163 -4.87 -3.91 -24.74
C PRO A 163 -3.86 -2.77 -24.57
N MET A 164 -3.12 -2.79 -23.47
CA MET A 164 -2.08 -1.80 -23.19
C MET A 164 -0.86 -2.50 -22.61
N ASN A 165 0.34 -2.11 -23.07
CA ASN A 165 1.57 -2.71 -22.57
C ASN A 165 2.10 -1.96 -21.33
N ALA A 166 1.78 -2.46 -20.13
CA ALA A 166 2.32 -1.97 -18.86
C ALA A 166 3.62 -2.69 -18.42
N GLN A 167 4.54 -2.94 -19.35
CA GLN A 167 5.88 -3.41 -18.99
C GLN A 167 6.80 -2.28 -18.50
N CYS A 168 6.62 -1.07 -19.04
CA CYS A 168 7.42 0.11 -18.70
C CYS A 168 6.51 1.34 -18.64
N THR A 169 6.59 2.10 -17.55
CA THR A 169 5.80 3.32 -17.36
C THR A 169 6.02 4.32 -18.50
N VAL A 170 7.24 4.48 -18.99
CA VAL A 170 7.58 5.43 -20.07
C VAL A 170 6.92 5.03 -21.40
N PHE A 171 6.90 3.74 -21.73
CA PHE A 171 6.26 3.27 -22.95
C PHE A 171 4.73 3.30 -22.83
N ALA A 172 4.19 2.95 -21.66
CA ALA A 172 2.76 3.10 -21.40
C ALA A 172 2.31 4.56 -21.49
N GLU A 173 3.12 5.51 -21.02
CA GLU A 173 2.81 6.95 -21.16
C GLU A 173 2.75 7.38 -22.63
N SER A 174 3.71 6.93 -23.44
CA SER A 174 3.70 7.15 -24.90
C SER A 174 2.46 6.54 -25.57
N GLU A 175 2.04 5.36 -25.12
CA GLU A 175 0.82 4.68 -25.61
C GLU A 175 -0.45 5.45 -25.22
N VAL A 176 -0.53 5.96 -23.99
CA VAL A 176 -1.61 6.85 -23.54
C VAL A 176 -1.69 8.11 -24.39
N VAL A 177 -0.56 8.76 -24.68
CA VAL A 177 -0.52 9.94 -25.57
C VAL A 177 -1.01 9.60 -26.97
N THR A 178 -0.68 8.42 -27.48
CA THR A 178 -1.18 7.94 -28.78
C THR A 178 -2.70 7.79 -28.78
N LEU A 179 -3.26 7.12 -27.76
CA LEU A 179 -4.71 6.96 -27.60
C LEU A 179 -5.44 8.31 -27.48
N ILE A 180 -4.83 9.30 -26.85
CA ILE A 180 -5.34 10.68 -26.77
C ILE A 180 -5.41 11.32 -28.16
N HIS A 181 -4.36 11.21 -28.97
CA HIS A 181 -4.36 11.74 -30.34
C HIS A 181 -5.37 11.04 -31.26
N GLU A 182 -5.62 9.75 -31.02
CA GLU A 182 -6.67 8.97 -31.69
C GLU A 182 -8.09 9.31 -31.19
N ARG A 183 -8.21 10.23 -30.22
CA ARG A 183 -9.48 10.66 -29.61
C ARG A 183 -10.22 9.51 -28.91
N THR A 184 -9.48 8.57 -28.34
CA THR A 184 -10.06 7.53 -27.49
C THR A 184 -10.68 8.17 -26.24
N PRO A 185 -11.90 7.79 -25.82
CA PRO A 185 -12.54 8.31 -24.61
C PRO A 185 -11.65 8.13 -23.36
N LYS A 186 -11.66 9.12 -22.46
CA LYS A 186 -10.78 9.09 -21.27
C LYS A 186 -11.08 7.88 -20.37
N GLU A 187 -12.33 7.47 -20.25
CA GLU A 187 -12.79 6.29 -19.52
C GLU A 187 -12.20 4.98 -20.07
N ASP A 188 -12.09 4.88 -21.41
CA ASP A 188 -11.52 3.70 -22.06
C ASP A 188 -10.00 3.62 -21.80
N ILE A 189 -9.31 4.76 -21.86
CA ILE A 189 -7.88 4.85 -21.53
C ILE A 189 -7.64 4.52 -20.05
N ALA A 190 -8.42 5.12 -19.14
CA ALA A 190 -8.33 4.85 -17.70
C ALA A 190 -8.56 3.37 -17.37
N LYS A 191 -9.50 2.72 -18.08
CA LYS A 191 -9.74 1.29 -17.97
C LYS A 191 -8.55 0.46 -18.46
N ALA A 192 -7.97 0.80 -19.61
CA ALA A 192 -6.78 0.11 -20.14
C ALA A 192 -5.59 0.16 -19.15
N ILE A 193 -5.36 1.34 -18.56
CA ILE A 193 -4.35 1.56 -17.52
C ILE A 193 -4.59 0.66 -16.33
N THR A 194 -5.83 0.65 -15.82
CA THR A 194 -6.18 -0.12 -14.63
C THR A 194 -6.08 -1.63 -14.87
N ASP A 195 -6.61 -2.11 -15.99
CA ASP A 195 -6.58 -3.54 -16.38
C ASP A 195 -5.13 -4.02 -16.52
N SER A 196 -4.27 -3.23 -17.17
CA SER A 196 -2.86 -3.59 -17.38
C SER A 196 -2.06 -3.72 -16.06
N MET A 197 -2.32 -2.82 -15.12
CA MET A 197 -1.70 -2.85 -13.79
C MET A 197 -2.19 -4.07 -12.99
N ALA A 198 -3.50 -4.34 -13.02
CA ALA A 198 -4.10 -5.48 -12.36
C ALA A 198 -3.55 -6.81 -12.90
N ALA A 199 -3.43 -6.96 -14.22
CA ALA A 199 -2.86 -8.15 -14.85
C ALA A 199 -1.41 -8.39 -14.41
N ARG A 200 -0.61 -7.31 -14.28
CA ARG A 200 0.76 -7.38 -13.78
C ARG A 200 0.83 -7.84 -12.33
N ILE A 201 0.05 -7.23 -11.44
CA ILE A 201 -0.01 -7.62 -10.03
C ILE A 201 -0.51 -9.07 -9.90
N ALA A 202 -1.52 -9.46 -10.67
CA ALA A 202 -2.04 -10.82 -10.66
C ALA A 202 -0.99 -11.85 -11.09
N SER A 203 -0.21 -11.56 -12.13
CA SER A 203 0.91 -12.40 -12.56
C SER A 203 1.94 -12.60 -11.44
N MET A 204 2.28 -11.54 -10.71
CA MET A 204 3.15 -11.61 -9.54
C MET A 204 2.54 -12.49 -8.43
N VAL A 205 1.29 -12.23 -8.06
CA VAL A 205 0.58 -12.96 -6.98
C VAL A 205 0.52 -14.46 -7.27
N ARG A 206 0.31 -14.87 -8.53
CA ARG A 206 0.29 -16.30 -8.91
C ARG A 206 1.62 -17.02 -8.64
N ARG A 207 2.75 -16.30 -8.56
CA ARG A 207 4.08 -16.91 -8.28
C ARG A 207 4.25 -17.36 -6.83
N VAL A 208 3.66 -16.64 -5.88
CA VAL A 208 3.68 -17.03 -4.45
C VAL A 208 2.56 -18.01 -4.10
N GLY A 209 1.54 -18.12 -4.97
CA GLY A 209 0.36 -18.96 -4.75
C GLY A 209 -0.74 -18.23 -3.97
N ILE A 210 -2.00 -18.58 -4.25
CA ILE A 210 -3.18 -17.91 -3.69
C ILE A 210 -3.86 -18.85 -2.72
N GLU A 211 -3.88 -18.47 -1.45
CA GLU A 211 -4.64 -19.10 -0.38
C GLU A 211 -5.69 -18.12 0.13
N LYS A 212 -6.97 -18.53 0.13
CA LYS A 212 -8.06 -17.69 0.62
C LYS A 212 -8.03 -17.63 2.17
N ASP A 213 -8.30 -16.49 2.79
CA ASP A 213 -8.78 -15.26 2.15
C ASP A 213 -7.63 -14.35 1.65
N VAL A 214 -7.93 -13.63 0.57
CA VAL A 214 -7.03 -12.65 -0.05
C VAL A 214 -7.37 -11.25 0.45
N VAL A 215 -6.39 -10.57 1.04
CA VAL A 215 -6.52 -9.19 1.52
C VAL A 215 -5.65 -8.27 0.67
N LEU A 216 -6.21 -7.16 0.20
CA LEU A 216 -5.47 -6.12 -0.52
C LEU A 216 -5.31 -4.88 0.36
N ILE A 217 -4.06 -4.46 0.54
CA ILE A 217 -3.65 -3.30 1.33
C ILE A 217 -2.80 -2.33 0.50
N GLY A 218 -2.38 -1.22 1.11
CA GLY A 218 -1.61 -0.19 0.45
C GLY A 218 -2.49 0.87 -0.20
N GLY A 219 -1.87 1.97 -0.65
CA GLY A 219 -2.60 3.14 -1.16
C GLY A 219 -3.40 2.86 -2.43
N VAL A 220 -2.93 1.94 -3.29
CA VAL A 220 -3.61 1.60 -4.54
C VAL A 220 -4.91 0.82 -4.30
N ALA A 221 -5.07 0.18 -3.14
CA ALA A 221 -6.31 -0.50 -2.76
C ALA A 221 -7.54 0.44 -2.71
N LYS A 222 -7.32 1.77 -2.64
CA LYS A 222 -8.39 2.77 -2.75
C LYS A 222 -8.94 2.95 -4.17
N ASN A 223 -8.19 2.52 -5.19
CA ASN A 223 -8.67 2.58 -6.56
C ASN A 223 -9.66 1.44 -6.80
N VAL A 224 -10.95 1.76 -6.73
CA VAL A 224 -12.06 0.81 -6.89
C VAL A 224 -12.00 0.03 -8.21
N ALA A 225 -11.56 0.65 -9.31
CA ALA A 225 -11.43 -0.05 -10.58
C ALA A 225 -10.29 -1.07 -10.55
N PHE A 226 -9.18 -0.74 -9.88
CA PHE A 226 -8.06 -1.67 -9.71
C PHE A 226 -8.48 -2.88 -8.89
N VAL A 227 -9.26 -2.69 -7.82
CA VAL A 227 -9.81 -3.80 -7.02
C VAL A 227 -10.65 -4.73 -7.87
N GLU A 228 -11.58 -4.19 -8.67
CA GLU A 228 -12.45 -5.00 -9.54
C GLU A 228 -11.67 -5.71 -10.66
N ALA A 229 -10.72 -5.02 -11.28
CA ALA A 229 -9.83 -5.61 -12.28
C ALA A 229 -8.98 -6.74 -11.67
N LEU A 230 -8.44 -6.55 -10.47
CA LEU A 230 -7.61 -7.55 -9.80
C LEU A 230 -8.42 -8.78 -9.37
N LYS A 231 -9.67 -8.61 -8.88
CA LYS A 231 -10.59 -9.73 -8.61
C LYS A 231 -10.82 -10.56 -9.85
N LYS A 232 -11.09 -9.90 -10.99
CA LYS A 232 -11.30 -10.55 -12.29
C LYS A 232 -10.07 -11.34 -12.73
N GLU A 233 -8.89 -10.71 -12.66
CA GLU A 233 -7.63 -11.35 -13.02
C GLU A 233 -7.34 -12.57 -12.14
N LEU A 234 -7.49 -12.46 -10.82
CA LEU A 234 -7.21 -13.54 -9.89
C LEU A 234 -8.32 -14.60 -9.80
N ALA A 235 -9.49 -14.35 -10.42
CA ALA A 235 -10.69 -15.18 -10.30
C ALA A 235 -11.04 -15.48 -8.82
N THR A 236 -10.89 -14.48 -7.95
CA THR A 236 -11.16 -14.59 -6.51
C THR A 236 -11.69 -13.29 -5.95
N ASP A 237 -12.51 -13.39 -4.91
CA ASP A 237 -12.85 -12.25 -4.08
C ASP A 237 -11.61 -11.74 -3.34
N ILE A 238 -11.60 -10.42 -3.11
CA ILE A 238 -10.53 -9.70 -2.43
C ILE A 238 -11.17 -8.84 -1.35
N VAL A 239 -10.69 -8.99 -0.12
CA VAL A 239 -11.06 -8.18 1.03
C VAL A 239 -10.18 -6.92 1.04
N VAL A 240 -10.79 -5.74 1.06
CA VAL A 240 -10.09 -4.46 1.24
C VAL A 240 -10.49 -3.89 2.60
N PRO A 241 -9.56 -3.75 3.55
CA PRO A 241 -9.85 -3.09 4.83
C PRO A 241 -10.31 -1.64 4.62
N PRO A 242 -11.05 -1.03 5.55
CA PRO A 242 -11.51 0.36 5.40
C PRO A 242 -10.37 1.38 5.21
N GLU A 243 -9.19 1.09 5.75
CA GLU A 243 -8.03 1.97 5.77
C GLU A 243 -6.77 1.21 5.33
N PRO A 244 -6.73 0.76 4.07
CA PRO A 244 -5.74 -0.19 3.60
C PRO A 244 -4.31 0.36 3.64
N GLU A 245 -4.13 1.68 3.55
CA GLU A 245 -2.82 2.33 3.61
C GLU A 245 -2.18 2.32 5.00
N TYR A 246 -2.97 2.14 6.06
CA TYR A 246 -2.46 2.14 7.44
C TYR A 246 -2.08 0.76 7.95
N VAL A 247 -2.41 -0.31 7.21
CA VAL A 247 -2.26 -1.70 7.69
C VAL A 247 -0.80 -2.05 8.01
N GLY A 248 0.16 -1.55 7.25
CA GLY A 248 1.59 -1.72 7.56
C GLY A 248 1.99 -1.09 8.89
N ALA A 249 1.63 0.18 9.11
CA ALA A 249 1.87 0.88 10.37
C ALA A 249 1.13 0.22 11.56
N LEU A 250 -0.09 -0.26 11.34
CA LEU A 250 -0.86 -1.03 12.31
C LEU A 250 -0.12 -2.32 12.71
N GLY A 251 0.37 -3.08 11.74
CA GLY A 251 1.17 -4.28 11.99
C GLY A 251 2.42 -4.01 12.81
N ALA A 252 3.12 -2.91 12.52
CA ALA A 252 4.26 -2.45 13.32
C ALA A 252 3.84 -2.10 14.76
N ALA A 253 2.73 -1.37 14.97
CA ALA A 253 2.23 -1.03 16.29
C ALA A 253 1.83 -2.26 17.13
N LEU A 254 1.27 -3.29 16.49
CA LEU A 254 0.97 -4.58 17.11
C LEU A 254 2.24 -5.35 17.52
N LEU A 255 3.28 -5.30 16.67
CA LEU A 255 4.58 -5.90 16.95
C LEU A 255 5.35 -5.15 18.05
N ALA A 256 5.09 -3.86 18.24
CA ALA A 256 5.62 -3.09 19.36
C ALA A 256 5.04 -3.54 20.71
N ALA A 257 3.82 -4.11 20.73
CA ALA A 257 3.20 -4.63 21.94
C ALA A 257 3.73 -6.03 22.33
N LYS A 258 4.29 -6.78 21.36
CA LYS A 258 4.96 -8.05 21.59
C LYS A 258 6.42 -7.78 21.94
N LYS A 259 6.75 -7.77 23.25
CA LYS A 259 8.16 -7.78 23.67
C LYS A 259 8.79 -9.10 23.20
N GLU A 260 9.91 -9.02 22.51
CA GLU A 260 10.79 -10.17 22.23
C GLU A 260 11.46 -10.66 23.51
#